data_AF-A0A382Z9R8-F1
#
_entry.id   AF-A0A382Z9R8-F1
#
_cell.length_a   1.000
_cell.length_b   1.000
_cell.length_c   1.000
_cell.angle_alpha   90.00
_cell.angle_beta   90.00
_cell.angle_gamma   90.00
#
_symmetry.space_group_name_H-M   'P 1'
#
loop_
_entity.id
_entity.type
_entity.pdbx_description
1 polymer ?
#
loop_
_entity_poly.entity_id
_entity_poly.type
_entity_poly.pdbx_seq_one_letter_code
_entity_poly.pdbx_strand_id
1 'polypeptide(L)'
;MNHFILLLFITISLFAQEQTFKLQDGTIIVGSIQEETEITYIIQTKYGSVTLNKDELVQTAYEIKLNSGETFSGIKLSETDIFIQLKTKVGVLNIDKSDIL
;
A
#
# COMPACT_ATOMS: atom_id res chain seq x y z
N MET A 1 53.34 -11.00 -12.93
CA MET A 1 53.15 -9.55 -12.77
C MET A 1 51.71 -9.23 -13.10
N ASN A 2 50.80 -9.52 -12.17
CA ASN A 2 50.17 -8.58 -11.24
C ASN A 2 49.15 -7.63 -11.89
N HIS A 3 47.88 -7.94 -11.61
CA HIS A 3 46.69 -7.06 -11.51
C HIS A 3 46.13 -6.48 -12.82
N PHE A 4 44.82 -6.30 -13.01
CA PHE A 4 43.79 -5.87 -12.06
C PHE A 4 42.41 -6.24 -12.66
N ILE A 5 41.65 -7.15 -12.04
CA ILE A 5 40.25 -7.38 -12.45
C ILE A 5 39.44 -6.24 -11.85
N LEU A 6 38.96 -5.34 -12.71
CA LEU A 6 38.07 -4.24 -12.35
C LEU A 6 36.70 -4.80 -11.96
N LEU A 7 36.44 -4.90 -10.66
CA LEU A 7 35.12 -5.26 -10.12
C LEU A 7 34.17 -4.06 -10.32
N LEU A 8 33.33 -4.14 -11.36
CA LEU A 8 32.24 -3.19 -11.59
C LEU A 8 31.12 -3.47 -10.57
N PHE A 9 31.11 -2.74 -9.46
CA PHE A 9 29.97 -2.74 -8.55
C PHE A 9 28.80 -2.02 -9.21
N ILE A 10 27.90 -2.78 -9.85
CA ILE A 10 26.59 -2.29 -10.26
C ILE A 10 25.78 -2.11 -8.97
N THR A 11 25.74 -0.89 -8.45
CA THR A 11 24.80 -0.55 -7.39
C THR A 11 23.42 -0.50 -8.02
N ILE A 12 22.62 -1.54 -7.80
CA ILE A 12 21.22 -1.55 -8.18
C ILE A 12 20.54 -0.59 -7.20
N SER A 13 20.31 0.65 -7.61
CA SER A 13 19.50 1.58 -6.83
C SER A 13 18.08 1.02 -6.76
N LEU A 14 17.69 0.52 -5.59
CA LEU A 14 16.30 0.24 -5.25
C LEU A 14 15.55 1.58 -5.31
N PHE A 15 14.97 1.90 -6.47
CA PHE A 15 14.17 3.11 -6.62
C PHE A 15 12.94 2.98 -5.72
N ALA A 16 12.92 3.74 -4.62
CA ALA A 16 11.72 3.91 -3.83
C ALA A 16 10.70 4.67 -4.70
N GLN A 17 9.65 3.98 -5.14
CA GLN A 17 8.63 4.56 -6.01
C GLN A 17 7.84 5.63 -5.26
N GLU A 18 7.62 6.77 -5.91
CA GLU A 18 6.78 7.84 -5.38
C GLU A 18 5.30 7.40 -5.36
N GLN A 19 4.63 7.60 -4.22
CA GLN A 19 3.26 7.22 -3.97
C GLN A 19 2.44 8.43 -3.52
N THR A 20 1.13 8.39 -3.75
CA THR A 20 0.18 9.42 -3.32
C THR A 20 -0.69 8.90 -2.20
N PHE A 21 -0.66 9.59 -1.06
CA PHE A 21 -1.45 9.29 0.12
C PHE A 21 -2.50 10.39 0.29
N LYS A 22 -3.77 9.99 0.38
CA LYS A 22 -4.89 10.91 0.61
C LYS A 22 -5.37 10.73 2.03
N LEU A 23 -5.44 11.83 2.77
CA LEU A 23 -5.89 11.86 4.16
C LEU A 23 -7.37 12.22 4.24
N GLN A 24 -8.02 11.85 5.34
CA GLN A 24 -9.46 12.07 5.58
C GLN A 24 -9.84 13.55 5.60
N ASP A 25 -8.92 14.44 5.93
CA ASP A 25 -9.08 15.90 5.91
C ASP A 25 -8.96 16.49 4.49
N GLY A 26 -8.67 15.66 3.48
CA GLY A 26 -8.44 16.08 2.10
C GLY A 26 -6.99 16.42 1.77
N THR A 27 -6.08 16.38 2.74
CA THR A 27 -4.64 16.57 2.51
C THR A 27 -4.10 15.48 1.60
N ILE A 28 -3.23 15.87 0.66
CA ILE A 28 -2.56 14.95 -0.26
C ILE A 28 -1.07 15.01 0.00
N ILE A 29 -0.49 13.87 0.38
CA ILE A 29 0.94 13.70 0.60
C ILE A 29 1.50 12.88 -0.57
N VAL A 30 2.56 13.39 -1.18
CA VAL A 30 3.25 12.71 -2.29
C VAL A 30 4.70 12.51 -1.91
N GLY A 31 5.18 11.27 -1.97
CA GLY A 31 6.54 10.91 -1.58
C GLY A 31 6.78 9.40 -1.62
N SER A 32 7.99 8.98 -1.28
CA SER A 32 8.38 7.58 -1.25
C SER A 32 8.44 7.04 0.18
N ILE A 33 7.90 5.84 0.39
CA ILE A 33 7.97 5.16 1.70
C ILE A 33 9.42 4.80 2.00
N GLN A 34 9.95 5.28 3.12
CA GLN A 34 11.26 4.91 3.65
C GLN A 34 11.14 3.80 4.69
N GLU A 35 10.07 3.84 5.50
CA GLU A 35 9.78 2.86 6.53
C GLU A 35 8.27 2.66 6.68
N GLU A 36 7.86 1.42 6.95
CA GLU A 36 6.47 1.04 7.22
C GLU A 36 6.41 0.23 8.51
N THR A 37 5.57 0.67 9.45
CA THR A 37 5.20 -0.10 10.66
C THR A 37 3.77 -0.59 10.55
N GLU A 38 3.23 -1.23 11.58
CA GLU A 38 1.82 -1.62 11.60
C GLU A 38 0.86 -0.42 11.48
N ILE A 39 1.21 0.73 12.08
CA ILE A 39 0.31 1.89 12.22
C ILE A 39 0.78 3.14 11.49
N THR A 40 2.03 3.21 11.02
CA THR A 40 2.59 4.42 10.39
C THR A 40 3.39 4.14 9.13
N TYR A 41 3.46 5.16 8.27
CA TYR A 41 4.44 5.30 7.20
C TYR A 41 5.42 6.43 7.54
N ILE A 42 6.71 6.25 7.27
CA ILE A 42 7.69 7.33 7.16
C ILE A 42 7.88 7.62 5.67
N ILE A 43 7.43 8.79 5.23
CA ILE A 43 7.38 9.17 3.82
C ILE A 43 8.39 10.28 3.57
N GLN A 44 9.34 10.05 2.68
CA GLN A 44 10.20 11.10 2.17
C GLN A 44 9.47 11.90 1.09
N THR A 45 9.09 13.12 1.43
CA THR A 45 8.49 14.08 0.49
C THR A 45 9.54 15.06 -0.03
N LYS A 46 9.17 15.91 -1.00
CA LYS A 46 10.02 17.01 -1.46
C LYS A 46 10.28 18.10 -0.41
N TYR A 47 9.51 18.11 0.69
CA TYR A 47 9.64 19.08 1.78
C TYR A 47 10.37 18.51 3.00
N GLY A 48 10.72 17.23 2.98
CA GLY A 48 11.31 16.51 4.10
C GLY A 48 10.56 15.22 4.44
N SER A 49 10.97 14.59 5.53
CA SER A 49 10.35 13.37 6.05
C SER A 49 9.06 13.70 6.79
N VAL A 50 8.01 12.92 6.54
CA VAL A 50 6.69 13.03 7.17
C VAL A 50 6.31 11.68 7.78
N THR A 51 5.91 11.69 9.05
CA THR A 51 5.29 10.54 9.70
C THR A 51 3.78 10.61 9.45
N LEU A 52 3.24 9.61 8.74
CA LEU A 52 1.82 9.50 8.43
C LEU A 52 1.19 8.35 9.22
N ASN A 53 0.12 8.62 9.96
CA ASN A 53 -0.68 7.58 10.59
C ASN A 53 -1.61 6.93 9.54
N LYS A 54 -1.61 5.59 9.46
CA LYS A 54 -2.45 4.86 8.52
C LYS A 54 -3.94 5.05 8.80
N ASP A 55 -4.33 5.35 10.03
CA ASP A 55 -5.71 5.64 10.40
C ASP A 55 -6.21 6.99 9.85
N GLU A 56 -5.29 7.91 9.50
CA GLU A 56 -5.62 9.19 8.88
C GLU A 56 -5.84 9.08 7.38
N LEU A 57 -5.46 7.95 6.77
CA LEU A 57 -5.71 7.70 5.35
C LEU A 57 -7.21 7.60 5.07
N VAL A 58 -7.60 8.03 3.87
CA VAL A 58 -8.96 7.82 3.36
C VAL A 58 -9.22 6.32 3.26
N GLN A 59 -10.00 5.81 4.21
CA GLN A 59 -10.49 4.45 4.24
C GLN A 59 -11.72 4.36 3.34
N THR A 60 -11.60 3.68 2.19
CA THR A 60 -12.74 3.53 1.28
C THR A 60 -13.60 2.37 1.76
N ALA A 61 -14.86 2.66 2.10
CA ALA A 61 -15.84 1.62 2.37
C ALA A 61 -16.23 0.93 1.06
N TYR A 62 -16.20 -0.39 1.07
CA TYR A 62 -16.57 -1.26 -0.04
C TYR A 62 -17.74 -2.14 0.35
N GLU A 63 -18.61 -2.36 -0.61
CA GLU A 63 -19.58 -3.45 -0.60
C GLU A 63 -19.21 -4.39 -1.75
N ILE A 64 -18.91 -5.64 -1.42
CA ILE A 64 -18.53 -6.67 -2.38
C ILE A 64 -19.62 -7.72 -2.40
N LYS A 65 -20.22 -7.93 -3.57
CA LYS A 65 -21.18 -8.99 -3.80
C LYS A 65 -20.50 -10.14 -4.53
N LEU A 66 -20.62 -11.34 -3.98
CA LEU A 66 -20.06 -12.54 -4.58
C LEU A 66 -21.03 -13.18 -5.57
N ASN A 67 -20.48 -13.99 -6.47
CA ASN A 67 -21.21 -14.88 -7.37
C ASN A 67 -22.07 -15.90 -6.60
N SER A 68 -21.72 -16.21 -5.35
CA SER A 68 -22.54 -17.02 -4.43
C SER A 68 -23.83 -16.31 -3.98
N GLY A 69 -23.92 -15.00 -4.18
CA GLY A 69 -25.02 -14.13 -3.71
C GLY A 69 -24.76 -13.47 -2.36
N GLU A 70 -23.68 -13.84 -1.65
CA GLU A 70 -23.27 -13.18 -0.41
C GLU A 70 -22.85 -11.73 -0.65
N THR A 71 -23.04 -10.87 0.35
CA THR A 71 -22.63 -9.46 0.30
C THR A 71 -21.84 -9.12 1.56
N PHE A 72 -20.63 -8.60 1.35
CA PHE A 72 -19.73 -8.19 2.43
C PHE A 72 -19.52 -6.69 2.36
N SER A 73 -19.74 -6.01 3.49
CA SER A 73 -19.44 -4.59 3.64
C SER A 73 -18.27 -4.41 4.60
N GLY A 74 -17.32 -3.55 4.24
CA GLY A 74 -16.13 -3.32 5.03
C GLY A 74 -15.22 -2.23 4.48
N ILE A 75 -14.05 -2.08 5.08
CA ILE A 75 -13.03 -1.15 4.63
C ILE A 75 -12.00 -1.91 3.79
N LYS A 76 -11.72 -1.44 2.57
CA LYS A 76 -10.69 -2.05 1.74
C LYS A 76 -9.32 -1.76 2.33
N LEU A 77 -8.59 -2.81 2.70
CA LEU A 77 -7.23 -2.73 3.24
C LEU A 77 -6.20 -2.75 2.11
N SER A 78 -6.39 -3.64 1.15
CA SER A 78 -5.49 -3.79 0.01
C SER A 78 -6.23 -4.40 -1.19
N GLU A 79 -5.66 -4.21 -2.37
CA GLU A 79 -6.17 -4.77 -3.61
C GLU A 79 -4.97 -5.12 -4.51
N THR A 80 -4.96 -6.36 -5.00
CA THR A 80 -4.05 -6.82 -6.04
C THR A 80 -4.84 -7.12 -7.31
N ASP A 81 -4.19 -7.60 -8.36
CA ASP A 81 -4.88 -8.01 -9.59
C ASP A 81 -5.79 -9.24 -9.38
N ILE A 82 -5.60 -9.99 -8.29
CA ILE A 82 -6.28 -11.26 -8.03
C ILE A 82 -7.18 -11.18 -6.79
N PHE A 83 -6.80 -10.43 -5.76
CA PHE A 83 -7.50 -10.43 -4.47
C PHE A 83 -7.86 -9.02 -4.00
N ILE A 84 -8.95 -8.93 -3.24
CA ILE A 84 -9.29 -7.77 -2.42
C ILE A 84 -9.28 -8.20 -0.95
N GLN A 85 -8.55 -7.46 -0.13
CA GLN A 85 -8.56 -7.63 1.31
C GLN A 85 -9.54 -6.64 1.95
N LEU A 86 -10.60 -7.15 2.56
CA LEU A 86 -11.68 -6.36 3.12
C LEU A 86 -11.76 -6.55 4.65
N LYS A 87 -11.59 -5.47 5.41
CA LYS A 87 -11.85 -5.45 6.85
C LYS A 87 -13.34 -5.31 7.10
N THR A 88 -13.98 -6.40 7.49
CA THR A 88 -15.40 -6.44 7.89
C THR A 88 -15.54 -6.37 9.42
N LYS A 89 -16.78 -6.29 9.90
CA LYS A 89 -17.11 -6.33 11.34
C LYS A 89 -16.68 -7.62 12.03
N VAL A 90 -16.58 -8.73 11.29
CA VAL A 90 -16.27 -10.06 11.83
C VAL A 90 -14.82 -10.48 11.63
N GLY A 91 -14.03 -9.71 10.88
CA GLY A 91 -12.65 -10.03 10.59
C GLY A 91 -12.15 -9.46 9.27
N VAL A 92 -10.93 -9.84 8.90
CA VAL A 92 -10.36 -9.53 7.58
C VAL A 92 -10.67 -10.68 6.63
N LEU A 93 -11.27 -10.38 5.49
CA LEU A 93 -11.55 -11.34 4.43
C LEU A 93 -10.60 -11.09 3.25
N ASN A 94 -10.06 -12.17 2.69
CA ASN A 94 -9.40 -12.15 1.38
C ASN A 94 -10.40 -12.73 0.37
N ILE A 95 -10.84 -11.89 -0.56
CA ILE A 95 -11.84 -12.24 -1.58
C ILE A 95 -11.14 -12.32 -2.93
N ASP A 96 -11.26 -13.46 -3.62
CA ASP A 96 -10.78 -13.61 -4.99
C ASP A 96 -11.66 -12.78 -5.93
N LYS A 97 -11.06 -12.00 -6.82
CA LYS A 97 -11.79 -11.16 -7.76
C LYS A 97 -12.63 -11.98 -8.74
N SER A 98 -12.27 -13.24 -8.99
CA SER A 98 -13.08 -14.16 -9.81
C SER A 98 -14.39 -14.57 -9.14
N ASP A 99 -14.49 -14.45 -7.81
CA ASP A 99 -15.70 -14.73 -7.05
C ASP A 99 -16.64 -13.52 -6.95
N ILE A 100 -16.24 -12.35 -7.44
CA ILE A 100 -17.04 -11.12 -7.39
C ILE A 100 -17.99 -11.06 -8.60
N LEU A 101 -19.21 -10.57 -8.37
CA LEU A 101 -20.25 -10.37 -9.39
C LEU A 101 -20.04 -9.10 -10.22
#